data_AF-A0A1A8DK57-F1
#
_entry.id   AF-A0A1A8DK57-F1
#
_cell.length_a   1.000
_cell.length_b   1.000
_cell.length_c   1.000
_cell.angle_alpha   90.00
_cell.angle_beta   90.00
_cell.angle_gamma   90.00
#
_symmetry.space_group_name_H-M   'P 1'
#
loop_
_entity.id
_entity.type
_entity.pdbx_description
1 polymer ?
#
loop_
_entity_poly.entity_id
_entity_poly.type
_entity_poly.pdbx_seq_one_letter_code
_entity_poly.pdbx_strand_id
1 'polypeptide(L)'
;MHRKEDQTPAREDKKDRRNNLVIPYVAGVSEKLRRVFSKHNIPVYFRPSNTLRQKLVHPKDKTLKHKLNNVVYAVQCSEECPDLYIGETKQPLHKRMAQHRRATSTGQD
;
A
#
# COMPACT_ATOMS: atom_id res chain seq x y z
N MET A 1 -33.49 -43.45 42.90
CA MET A 1 -32.18 -43.58 42.20
C MET A 1 -31.68 -42.17 41.89
N HIS A 2 -30.71 -41.68 42.66
CA HIS A 2 -30.17 -40.33 42.50
C HIS A 2 -29.03 -40.36 41.47
N ARG A 3 -29.22 -39.66 40.34
CA ARG A 3 -28.21 -39.49 39.30
C ARG A 3 -27.17 -38.48 39.81
N LYS A 4 -25.97 -38.95 40.15
CA LYS A 4 -24.83 -38.06 40.42
C LYS A 4 -24.40 -37.44 39.10
N GLU A 5 -24.40 -36.12 39.04
CA GLU A 5 -23.83 -35.38 37.91
C GLU A 5 -22.30 -35.38 38.08
N ASP A 6 -21.60 -35.98 37.12
CA ASP A 6 -20.14 -35.93 37.04
C ASP A 6 -19.71 -34.52 36.67
N GLN A 7 -19.24 -33.78 37.67
CA GLN A 7 -18.69 -32.45 37.51
C GLN A 7 -17.26 -32.58 36.96
N THR A 8 -17.13 -32.67 35.63
CA THR A 8 -15.83 -32.55 34.95
C THR A 8 -15.41 -31.08 35.00
N PRO A 9 -14.23 -30.74 35.57
CA PRO A 9 -13.80 -29.36 35.62
C PRO A 9 -13.48 -28.90 34.19
N ALA A 10 -14.23 -27.92 33.71
CA ALA A 10 -13.97 -27.23 32.46
C ALA A 10 -12.56 -26.64 32.51
N ARG A 11 -11.66 -27.16 31.67
CA ARG A 11 -10.32 -26.58 31.49
C ARG A 11 -10.51 -25.20 30.88
N GLU A 12 -10.24 -24.15 31.65
CA GLU A 12 -10.11 -22.81 31.12
C GLU A 12 -8.92 -22.79 30.14
N ASP A 13 -9.21 -22.86 28.85
CA ASP A 13 -8.24 -22.55 27.80
C ASP A 13 -7.90 -21.06 27.88
N LYS A 14 -6.94 -20.72 28.74
CA LYS A 14 -6.24 -19.43 28.66
C LYS A 14 -5.54 -19.40 27.31
N LYS A 15 -6.20 -18.83 26.31
CA LYS A 15 -5.65 -18.59 24.98
C LYS A 15 -4.51 -17.59 25.14
N ASP A 16 -3.31 -18.11 25.42
CA ASP A 16 -2.07 -17.37 25.34
C ASP A 16 -2.10 -16.62 24.01
N ARG A 17 -2.17 -15.28 24.06
CA ARG A 17 -2.06 -14.45 22.88
C ARG A 17 -0.62 -14.56 22.38
N ARG A 18 -0.33 -15.65 21.66
CA ARG A 18 0.94 -15.82 20.97
C ARG A 18 1.03 -14.68 19.95
N ASN A 19 2.00 -13.80 20.15
CA ASN A 19 2.29 -12.71 19.24
C ASN A 19 2.91 -13.31 17.97
N ASN A 20 2.06 -13.67 17.01
CA ASN A 20 2.50 -14.18 15.72
C ASN A 20 3.05 -13.03 14.86
N LEU A 21 4.22 -13.22 14.26
CA LEU A 21 4.84 -12.22 13.38
C LEU A 21 4.68 -12.64 11.92
N VAL A 22 4.30 -11.71 11.05
CA VAL A 22 4.28 -11.92 9.60
C VAL A 22 5.28 -10.97 8.96
N ILE A 23 6.27 -11.51 8.24
CA ILE A 23 7.31 -10.71 7.58
C ILE A 23 7.38 -11.04 6.07
N PRO A 24 7.84 -10.11 5.22
CA PRO A 24 8.11 -10.43 3.83
C PRO A 24 9.22 -11.49 3.69
N TYR A 25 9.04 -12.44 2.77
CA TYR A 25 10.11 -13.37 2.44
C TYR A 25 11.24 -12.63 1.72
N VAL A 26 12.45 -12.73 2.29
CA VAL A 26 13.69 -12.22 1.71
C VAL A 26 14.73 -13.31 1.91
N ALA A 27 15.16 -13.93 0.81
CA ALA A 27 16.06 -15.08 0.84
C ALA A 27 17.33 -14.77 1.64
N GLY A 28 17.66 -15.65 2.58
CA GLY A 28 18.82 -15.56 3.46
C GLY A 28 18.65 -14.67 4.70
N VAL A 29 17.72 -13.71 4.70
CA VAL A 29 17.46 -12.80 5.84
C VAL A 29 16.27 -13.29 6.65
N SER A 30 15.14 -13.51 5.99
CA SER A 30 13.87 -13.87 6.64
C SER A 30 13.95 -15.22 7.39
N GLU A 31 14.78 -16.14 6.89
CA GLU A 31 15.03 -17.46 7.49
C GLU A 31 15.91 -17.35 8.74
N LYS A 32 16.91 -16.47 8.73
CA LYS A 32 17.73 -16.18 9.91
C LYS A 32 16.87 -15.57 11.02
N LEU A 33 16.02 -14.60 10.66
CA LEU A 33 15.07 -13.99 11.57
C LEU A 33 14.12 -15.04 12.16
N ARG A 34 13.52 -15.90 11.34
CA ARG A 34 12.66 -17.00 11.81
C ARG A 34 13.37 -17.90 12.82
N ARG A 35 14.65 -18.24 12.60
CA ARG A 35 15.45 -19.04 13.55
C ARG A 35 15.64 -18.33 14.89
N VAL A 36 15.93 -17.03 14.88
CA VAL A 36 16.07 -16.22 16.10
C VAL A 36 14.75 -16.16 16.87
N PHE A 37 13.65 -15.79 16.20
CA PHE A 37 12.33 -15.70 16.82
C PHE A 37 11.81 -17.03 17.37
N SER A 38 12.17 -18.15 16.72
CA SER A 38 11.82 -19.49 17.19
C SER A 38 12.44 -19.83 18.54
N LYS A 39 13.64 -19.30 18.87
CA LYS A 39 14.26 -19.47 20.20
C LYS A 39 13.48 -18.78 21.31
N HIS A 40 12.69 -17.76 20.96
CA HIS A 40 11.86 -16.99 21.87
C HIS A 40 10.39 -17.44 21.83
N ASN A 41 10.07 -18.59 21.22
CA ASN A 41 8.70 -19.09 21.04
C ASN A 41 7.77 -18.12 20.30
N ILE A 42 8.33 -17.30 19.40
CA ILE A 42 7.58 -16.37 18.54
C ILE A 42 7.41 -17.02 17.16
N PRO A 43 6.20 -17.44 16.78
CA PRO A 43 5.97 -18.03 15.47
C PRO A 43 6.02 -16.94 14.38
N VAL A 44 6.82 -17.19 13.35
CA VAL A 44 7.00 -16.30 12.20
C VAL A 44 6.46 -16.95 10.92
N TYR A 45 5.62 -16.21 10.21
CA TYR A 45 5.06 -16.58 8.91
C TYR A 45 5.57 -15.64 7.82
N PHE A 46 5.72 -16.17 6.61
CA PHE A 46 6.22 -15.40 5.48
C PHE A 46 5.09 -14.93 4.56
N ARG A 47 5.16 -13.66 4.16
CA ARG A 47 4.30 -13.06 3.14
C ARG A 47 5.13 -12.84 1.86
N PRO A 48 4.67 -13.28 0.68
CA PRO A 48 5.33 -12.91 -0.57
C PRO A 48 5.17 -11.40 -0.82
N SER A 49 6.26 -10.72 -1.17
CA SER A 49 6.25 -9.29 -1.51
C SER A 49 5.73 -9.04 -2.94
N ASN A 50 5.89 -10.00 -3.85
CA ASN A 50 5.54 -9.90 -5.27
C ASN A 50 4.64 -11.07 -5.70
N THR A 51 3.35 -10.97 -5.43
CA THR A 51 2.39 -12.03 -5.79
C THR A 51 2.27 -12.19 -7.31
N LEU A 52 1.99 -13.41 -7.79
CA LEU A 52 1.70 -13.67 -9.21
C LEU A 52 0.55 -12.79 -9.71
N ARG A 53 -0.47 -12.56 -8.88
CA ARG A 53 -1.58 -11.67 -9.19
C ARG A 53 -1.10 -10.25 -9.52
N GLN A 54 -0.17 -9.69 -8.76
CA GLN A 54 0.38 -8.36 -9.03
C GLN A 54 1.18 -8.28 -10.33
N LYS A 55 1.76 -9.40 -10.80
CA LYS A 55 2.53 -9.44 -12.05
C LYS A 55 1.66 -9.75 -13.27
N LEU A 56 0.76 -10.72 -13.14
CA LEU A 56 0.05 -11.33 -14.26
C LEU A 56 -1.39 -10.82 -14.41
N VAL A 57 -2.03 -10.36 -13.34
CA VAL A 57 -3.45 -10.02 -13.36
C VAL A 57 -3.62 -8.51 -13.43
N HIS A 58 -3.63 -8.00 -14.66
CA HIS A 58 -3.99 -6.62 -14.99
C HIS A 58 -5.15 -6.64 -16.00
N PRO A 59 -6.42 -6.72 -15.54
CA PRO A 59 -7.57 -6.83 -16.44
C PRO A 59 -7.80 -5.60 -17.34
N LYS A 60 -7.14 -4.48 -17.05
CA LYS A 60 -7.24 -3.22 -17.79
C LYS A 60 -5.83 -2.71 -18.08
N ASP A 61 -5.69 -2.04 -19.22
CA ASP A 61 -4.45 -1.35 -19.56
C ASP A 61 -4.18 -0.18 -18.62
N LYS A 62 -2.89 0.04 -18.34
CA LYS A 62 -2.46 1.19 -17.53
C LYS A 62 -2.65 2.48 -18.32
N THR A 63 -3.39 3.43 -17.75
CA THR A 63 -3.51 4.76 -18.35
C THR A 63 -2.20 5.53 -18.21
N LEU A 64 -1.72 6.11 -19.32
CA LEU A 64 -0.54 6.99 -19.31
C LEU A 64 -0.79 8.21 -18.41
N LYS A 65 0.26 8.68 -17.71
CA LYS A 65 0.16 9.77 -16.71
C LYS A 65 -0.58 11.02 -17.23
N HIS A 66 -0.32 11.44 -18.47
CA HIS A 66 -0.95 12.62 -19.07
C HIS A 66 -2.44 12.44 -19.42
N LYS A 67 -2.96 11.21 -19.40
CA LYS A 67 -4.38 10.89 -19.63
C LYS A 67 -5.14 10.62 -18.33
N LEU A 68 -4.48 10.74 -17.18
CA LEU A 68 -5.15 10.59 -15.88
C LEU A 68 -6.04 11.80 -15.59
N ASN A 69 -7.16 11.53 -14.93
CA ASN A 69 -8.12 12.50 -14.40
C ASN A 69 -8.05 12.46 -12.86
N ASN A 70 -8.60 13.47 -12.18
CA ASN A 70 -8.65 13.55 -10.72
C ASN A 70 -7.24 13.46 -10.08
N VAL A 71 -6.28 14.16 -10.69
CA VAL A 71 -4.90 14.20 -10.23
C VAL A 71 -4.55 15.60 -9.74
N VAL A 72 -3.67 15.65 -8.75
CA VAL A 72 -2.92 16.85 -8.39
C VAL A 72 -1.78 17.01 -9.40
N TYR A 73 -1.58 18.22 -9.89
CA TYR A 73 -0.48 18.57 -10.79
C TYR A 73 0.20 19.85 -10.32
N ALA A 74 1.38 20.10 -10.86
CA ALA A 74 2.13 21.31 -10.62
C ALA A 74 2.59 21.94 -11.95
N VAL A 75 2.59 23.27 -12.01
CA VAL A 75 3.07 24.05 -13.16
C VAL A 75 4.06 25.08 -12.64
N GLN A 76 5.27 25.08 -13.20
CA GLN A 76 6.28 26.10 -12.91
C GLN A 76 5.85 27.43 -13.52
N CYS A 77 6.04 28.52 -12.78
CA CYS A 77 5.68 29.87 -13.26
C CYS A 77 6.49 30.28 -14.50
N SER A 78 7.81 30.42 -14.36
CA SER A 78 8.76 30.69 -15.45
C SER A 78 10.14 30.14 -15.05
N GLU A 79 11.09 30.10 -15.98
CA GLU A 79 12.46 29.64 -15.67
C GLU A 79 13.17 30.56 -14.65
N GLU A 80 12.76 31.83 -14.58
CA GLU A 80 13.33 32.83 -13.67
C GLU A 80 12.58 32.92 -12.33
N CYS A 81 11.38 32.33 -12.24
CA CYS A 81 10.55 32.36 -11.05
C CYS A 81 10.50 30.97 -10.39
N PRO A 82 10.96 30.82 -9.13
CA PRO A 82 10.96 29.53 -8.43
C PRO A 82 9.55 29.08 -8.03
N ASP A 83 8.54 29.94 -8.14
CA ASP A 83 7.19 29.64 -7.68
C ASP A 83 6.49 28.58 -8.51
N LEU A 84 5.74 27.73 -7.80
CA LEU A 84 5.05 26.57 -8.34
C LEU A 84 3.55 26.67 -8.06
N TYR A 85 2.75 26.66 -9.12
CA TYR A 85 1.30 26.53 -8.98
C TYR A 85 0.92 25.05 -8.83
N ILE A 86 0.33 24.69 -7.69
CA ILE A 86 -0.19 23.34 -7.42
C ILE A 86 -1.71 23.39 -7.48
N GLY A 87 -2.32 22.49 -8.26
CA GLY A 87 -3.76 22.42 -8.38
C GLY A 87 -4.28 21.03 -8.65
N GLU A 88 -5.59 20.85 -8.47
CA GLU A 88 -6.31 19.63 -8.79
C GLU A 88 -7.09 19.78 -10.11
N THR A 89 -7.29 18.68 -10.83
CA THR A 89 -8.12 18.67 -12.05
C THR A 89 -9.02 17.46 -12.14
N LYS A 90 -10.29 17.68 -12.44
CA LYS A 90 -11.24 16.62 -12.83
C LYS A 90 -11.10 16.19 -14.30
N GLN A 91 -10.47 17.02 -15.12
CA GLN A 91 -10.20 16.74 -16.54
C GLN A 91 -8.90 15.96 -16.73
N PRO A 92 -8.70 15.30 -17.89
CA PRO A 92 -7.42 14.70 -18.24
C PRO A 92 -6.27 15.69 -18.13
N LEU A 93 -5.16 15.27 -17.54
CA LEU A 93 -4.01 16.13 -17.26
C LEU A 93 -3.54 16.89 -18.51
N HIS A 94 -3.44 16.24 -19.68
CA HIS A 94 -3.03 16.91 -20.92
C HIS A 94 -3.96 18.05 -21.34
N LYS A 95 -5.27 17.95 -21.10
CA LYS A 95 -6.22 19.04 -21.38
C LYS A 95 -6.00 20.20 -20.42
N ARG A 96 -5.78 19.91 -19.14
CA ARG A 96 -5.49 20.94 -18.14
C ARG A 96 -4.17 21.66 -18.43
N MET A 97 -3.14 20.94 -18.85
CA MET A 97 -1.87 21.53 -19.26
C MET A 97 -2.02 22.40 -20.52
N ALA A 98 -2.82 21.96 -21.49
CA ALA A 98 -3.09 22.77 -22.68
C ALA A 98 -3.83 24.08 -22.36
N GLN A 99 -4.75 24.06 -21.39
CA GLN A 99 -5.43 25.29 -20.91
C GLN A 99 -4.43 26.25 -20.27
N HIS A 100 -3.58 25.76 -19.36
CA HIS A 100 -2.55 26.58 -18.72
C HIS A 100 -1.65 27.24 -19.76
N ARG A 101 -1.15 26.48 -20.75
CA ARG A 101 -0.32 27.03 -21.84
C ARG A 101 -1.00 28.14 -22.64
N ARG A 102 -2.30 28.00 -22.92
CA ARG A 102 -3.07 29.02 -23.66
C ARG A 102 -3.29 30.28 -22.83
N ALA A 103 -3.52 30.14 -21.53
CA ALA A 103 -3.72 31.27 -20.63
C ALA A 103 -2.42 32.06 -20.39
N THR A 104 -1.26 31.41 -20.36
CA THR A 104 0.04 32.09 -20.23
C THR A 104 0.51 32.74 -21.53
N SER A 105 0.11 32.24 -22.70
CA SER A 105 0.49 32.87 -23.99
C SER A 105 -0.17 34.22 -24.27
N THR A 106 -1.23 34.58 -23.55
CA THR A 106 -1.99 35.83 -23.77
C THR A 106 -1.58 36.97 -22.83
N GLY A 107 -0.52 36.80 -22.04
CA GLY A 107 -0.02 37.79 -21.08
C GLY A 107 1.40 38.30 -21.35
N GLN A 108 1.90 38.13 -22.57
CA GLN A 108 3.14 38.75 -23.04
C GLN A 108 2.78 39.98 -23.87
N ASP A 109 2.51 41.10 -23.20
CA ASP A 109 2.53 42.47 -23.72
C ASP A 109 3.11 43.38 -22.62
#